data_AF-A0A6S6W4T6-F1
#
_entry.id   AF-A0A6S6W4T6-F1
#
_cell.length_a   1.000
_cell.length_b   1.000
_cell.length_c   1.000
_cell.angle_alpha   90.00
_cell.angle_beta   90.00
_cell.angle_gamma   90.00
#
_symmetry.space_group_name_H-M   'P 1'
#
loop_
_entity.id
_entity.type
_entity.pdbx_description
1 polymer ?
#
loop_
_entity_poly.entity_id
_entity_poly.type
_entity_poly.pdbx_seq_one_letter_code
_entity_poly.pdbx_strand_id
1 'polypeptide(L)'
;MSFLKANSATGMNAPSPTPSTSSASGSKRKRPADGVPVVYSQPQDTGTGEHVFTRLTYVNDFLRERKEKWHTFDDIMEYLNIPPGHIQREQLRALMRADNQGNRISWDSHDEKYRYKPKLDIRNPAQLKGHLQTQKSAMGLQIKDLKDGWSTVADDITKMEEKNEVLVRRAKDGVPKTVWGNDPSLMLPMDPAFAKTWHSVHVPEDPEELRKLLLANKLTAATQAKVIVAAPSGRKKKGPRRGGKQTNTHMIGILKDFSGMRK
;
A
#
# COMPACT_ATOMS: atom_id res chain seq x y z
N MET A 1 45.57 -46.16 -1.57
CA MET A 1 46.08 -44.78 -1.58
C MET A 1 45.15 -43.92 -0.73
N SER A 2 45.56 -43.62 0.51
CA SER A 2 45.04 -42.54 1.37
C SER A 2 45.09 -41.20 0.61
N PHE A 3 44.36 -40.13 0.94
CA PHE A 3 44.22 -39.44 2.22
C PHE A 3 43.02 -38.46 2.24
N LEU A 4 42.39 -38.35 3.41
CA LEU A 4 41.81 -37.17 4.08
C LEU A 4 41.73 -35.82 3.34
N LYS A 5 40.56 -35.17 3.40
CA LYS A 5 40.48 -33.78 3.93
C LYS A 5 39.08 -33.38 4.40
N ALA A 6 39.02 -32.96 5.66
CA ALA A 6 37.96 -32.16 6.25
C ALA A 6 38.37 -30.67 6.21
N ASN A 7 37.43 -29.78 5.93
CA ASN A 7 37.49 -28.33 6.17
C ASN A 7 36.09 -27.97 6.71
N SER A 8 35.88 -27.62 7.99
CA SER A 8 36.24 -26.38 8.70
C SER A 8 35.68 -25.11 8.04
N ALA A 9 34.63 -24.56 8.65
CA ALA A 9 34.38 -23.12 8.81
C ALA A 9 33.12 -22.90 9.67
N THR A 10 33.34 -22.86 10.98
CA THR A 10 32.47 -22.23 11.98
C THR A 10 32.40 -20.72 11.71
N GLY A 11 31.17 -20.17 11.62
CA GLY A 11 30.93 -18.76 11.31
C GLY A 11 29.77 -18.16 12.11
N MET A 12 30.05 -17.78 13.35
CA MET A 12 29.61 -16.56 14.05
C MET A 12 28.09 -16.32 14.29
N ASN A 13 27.59 -16.79 15.43
CA ASN A 13 26.39 -16.22 16.08
C ASN A 13 26.76 -14.93 16.85
N ALA A 14 25.96 -13.89 16.67
CA ALA A 14 26.09 -12.60 17.34
C ALA A 14 25.83 -12.68 18.86
N PRO A 15 26.65 -12.04 19.72
CA PRO A 15 26.39 -12.03 21.15
C PRO A 15 25.35 -10.95 21.53
N SER A 16 24.32 -11.38 22.26
CA SER A 16 23.37 -10.51 22.96
C SER A 16 24.03 -9.80 24.15
N PRO A 17 23.67 -8.55 24.47
CA PRO A 17 24.23 -7.85 25.61
C PRO A 17 23.63 -8.34 26.93
N THR A 18 24.43 -9.04 27.72
CA THR A 18 24.22 -9.22 29.17
C THR A 18 24.53 -7.92 29.92
N PRO A 19 23.71 -7.50 30.89
CA PRO A 19 24.01 -6.34 31.72
C PRO A 19 25.06 -6.70 32.79
N SER A 20 26.26 -6.13 32.67
CA SER A 20 27.32 -6.27 33.66
C SER A 20 26.98 -5.42 34.89
N THR A 21 26.77 -6.08 36.02
CA THR A 21 26.75 -5.48 37.36
C THR A 21 28.16 -5.06 37.75
N SER A 22 28.44 -3.75 37.81
CA SER A 22 29.63 -3.22 38.46
C SER A 22 29.31 -2.83 39.91
N SER A 23 30.01 -3.47 40.84
CA SER A 23 30.02 -3.14 42.26
C SER A 23 31.26 -2.32 42.60
N ALA A 24 31.10 -1.08 43.06
CA ALA A 24 32.04 -0.42 43.98
C ALA A 24 31.42 0.80 44.68
N SER A 25 31.10 0.59 45.96
CA SER A 25 31.17 1.49 47.12
C SER A 25 30.54 2.90 47.08
N GLY A 26 29.60 3.13 48.02
CA GLY A 26 29.75 4.27 48.93
C GLY A 26 28.52 5.16 49.19
N SER A 27 27.47 4.66 49.87
CA SER A 27 26.78 5.46 50.89
C SER A 27 25.80 4.67 51.74
N LYS A 28 25.98 4.76 53.06
CA LYS A 28 25.14 4.21 54.12
C LYS A 28 23.69 4.71 54.01
N ARG A 29 22.70 3.80 53.97
CA ARG A 29 21.36 4.07 54.55
C ARG A 29 20.77 2.82 55.23
N LYS A 30 20.10 3.12 56.35
CA LYS A 30 19.53 2.27 57.40
C LYS A 30 18.64 1.14 56.88
N ARG A 31 18.84 -0.04 57.48
CA ARG A 31 17.90 -1.17 57.52
C ARG A 31 16.65 -0.79 58.33
N PRO A 32 15.42 -1.05 57.85
CA PRO A 32 14.29 -1.30 58.73
C PRO A 32 14.24 -2.81 59.02
N ALA A 33 14.14 -3.15 60.30
CA ALA A 33 13.89 -4.52 60.74
C ALA A 33 12.38 -4.79 60.82
N ASP A 34 12.07 -6.08 60.69
CA ASP A 34 10.87 -6.79 61.14
C ASP A 34 9.63 -6.83 60.22
N GLY A 35 9.44 -8.00 59.60
CA GLY A 35 8.30 -8.82 60.04
C GLY A 35 7.12 -9.07 59.10
N VAL A 36 7.32 -9.30 57.80
CA VAL A 36 6.37 -10.09 56.98
C VAL A 36 7.16 -10.93 55.97
N PRO A 37 6.96 -12.26 55.87
CA PRO A 37 7.56 -13.04 54.80
C PRO A 37 6.90 -12.60 53.48
N VAL A 38 7.60 -11.77 52.70
CA VAL A 38 7.19 -11.47 51.33
C VAL A 38 7.40 -12.75 50.53
N VAL A 39 6.31 -13.50 50.38
CA VAL A 39 6.24 -14.70 49.54
C VAL A 39 6.47 -14.26 48.09
N TYR A 40 7.70 -14.50 47.61
CA TYR A 40 8.22 -14.09 46.31
C TYR A 40 7.68 -14.93 45.13
N SER A 41 6.60 -15.70 45.34
CA SER A 41 6.08 -16.68 44.38
C SER A 41 4.83 -16.22 43.64
N GLN A 42 4.40 -14.96 43.80
CA GLN A 42 3.36 -14.38 42.97
C GLN A 42 4.02 -13.40 41.98
N PRO A 43 3.83 -13.58 40.65
CA PRO A 43 4.13 -12.52 39.71
C PRO A 43 3.34 -11.28 40.16
N GLN A 44 3.99 -10.15 40.36
CA GLN A 44 3.32 -8.88 40.71
C GLN A 44 2.26 -8.43 39.68
N ASP A 45 2.18 -9.14 38.54
CA ASP A 45 1.37 -8.84 37.36
C ASP A 45 0.16 -9.79 37.21
N THR A 46 -0.46 -10.21 38.32
CA THR A 46 -1.73 -10.97 38.34
C THR A 46 -2.97 -10.10 38.03
N GLY A 47 -2.80 -9.00 37.31
CA GLY A 47 -3.86 -8.08 36.88
C GLY A 47 -4.21 -8.22 35.40
N THR A 48 -4.33 -9.45 34.88
CA THR A 48 -4.73 -9.66 33.47
C THR A 48 -6.13 -9.08 33.25
N GLY A 49 -6.20 -7.87 32.66
CA GLY A 49 -7.47 -7.15 32.44
C GLY A 49 -7.58 -5.79 33.14
N GLU A 50 -6.68 -5.44 34.06
CA GLU A 50 -6.70 -4.12 34.72
C GLU A 50 -6.04 -3.00 33.89
N HIS A 51 -5.19 -3.40 32.95
CA HIS A 51 -4.50 -2.46 32.07
C HIS A 51 -5.48 -1.77 31.11
N VAL A 52 -5.33 -0.45 30.96
CA VAL A 52 -6.27 0.41 30.21
C VAL A 52 -6.44 -0.05 28.75
N PHE A 53 -5.35 -0.46 28.09
CA PHE A 53 -5.42 -0.94 26.71
C PHE A 53 -6.12 -2.30 26.59
N THR A 54 -6.04 -3.15 27.61
CA THR A 54 -6.78 -4.42 27.66
C THR A 54 -8.28 -4.16 27.85
N ARG A 55 -8.63 -3.17 28.67
CA ARG A 55 -10.02 -2.70 28.78
C ARG A 55 -10.53 -2.14 27.46
N LEU A 56 -9.71 -1.36 26.75
CA LEU A 56 -10.06 -0.87 25.40
C LEU A 56 -10.29 -2.01 24.40
N THR A 57 -9.54 -3.11 24.48
CA THR A 57 -9.83 -4.29 23.65
C THR A 57 -11.18 -4.92 24.00
N TYR A 58 -11.52 -5.03 25.29
CA TYR A 58 -12.84 -5.51 25.71
C TYR A 58 -13.99 -4.58 25.28
N VAL A 59 -13.77 -3.26 25.26
CA VAL A 59 -14.73 -2.31 24.68
C VAL A 59 -14.93 -2.57 23.19
N ASN A 60 -13.84 -2.77 22.44
CA ASN A 60 -13.94 -3.08 21.01
C ASN A 60 -14.71 -4.38 20.78
N ASP A 61 -14.46 -5.41 21.59
CA ASP A 61 -15.18 -6.68 21.51
C ASP A 61 -16.67 -6.51 21.81
N PHE A 62 -17.02 -5.79 22.88
CA PHE A 62 -18.40 -5.46 23.25
C PHE A 62 -19.15 -4.73 22.12
N LEU A 63 -18.53 -3.70 21.55
CA LEU A 63 -19.12 -2.95 20.44
C LEU A 63 -19.19 -3.81 19.17
N ARG A 64 -18.20 -4.68 18.93
CA ARG A 64 -18.17 -5.59 17.78
C ARG A 64 -19.26 -6.66 17.87
N GLU A 65 -19.67 -7.08 19.05
CA GLU A 65 -20.82 -7.99 19.20
C GLU A 65 -22.16 -7.26 18.97
N ARG A 66 -22.20 -5.95 19.23
CA ARG A 66 -23.42 -5.12 19.16
C ARG A 66 -23.34 -4.04 18.07
N LYS A 67 -22.88 -4.40 16.88
CA LYS A 67 -22.57 -3.45 15.77
C LYS A 67 -23.74 -2.58 15.32
N GLU A 68 -24.98 -3.00 15.58
CA GLU A 68 -26.18 -2.33 15.10
C GLU A 68 -26.59 -1.12 15.95
N LYS A 69 -26.20 -1.10 17.23
CA LYS A 69 -26.67 -0.10 18.19
C LYS A 69 -25.57 0.88 18.59
N TRP A 70 -26.01 2.08 18.91
CA TRP A 70 -25.19 3.08 19.58
C TRP A 70 -25.29 2.88 21.09
N HIS A 71 -24.16 2.91 21.78
CA HIS A 71 -24.05 2.67 23.21
C HIS A 71 -23.60 3.94 23.93
N THR A 72 -24.16 4.20 25.11
CA THR A 72 -23.71 5.31 25.94
C THR A 72 -22.37 4.98 26.58
N PHE A 73 -21.67 5.99 27.08
CA PHE A 73 -20.45 5.76 27.85
C PHE A 73 -20.72 4.90 29.09
N ASP A 74 -21.86 5.12 29.75
CA ASP A 74 -22.22 4.43 30.98
C ASP A 74 -22.51 2.95 30.74
N ASP A 75 -23.20 2.60 29.64
CA ASP A 75 -23.43 1.20 29.24
C ASP A 75 -22.11 0.42 29.09
N ILE A 76 -21.09 1.06 28.51
CA ILE A 76 -19.78 0.45 28.26
C ILE A 76 -19.00 0.31 29.56
N MET A 77 -19.09 1.29 30.45
CA MET A 77 -18.41 1.22 31.75
C MET A 77 -19.08 0.21 32.69
N GLU A 78 -20.40 0.05 32.61
CA GLU A 78 -21.14 -1.00 33.30
C GLU A 78 -20.67 -2.39 32.84
N TYR A 79 -20.53 -2.61 31.52
CA TYR A 79 -19.97 -3.86 30.99
C TYR A 79 -18.56 -4.16 31.52
N LEU A 80 -17.72 -3.13 31.66
CA LEU A 80 -16.37 -3.27 32.21
C LEU A 80 -16.32 -3.34 33.75
N ASN A 81 -17.45 -3.22 34.44
CA ASN A 81 -17.56 -3.11 35.90
C ASN A 81 -16.69 -1.97 36.49
N ILE A 82 -16.61 -0.82 35.80
CA ILE A 82 -15.83 0.33 36.26
C ILE A 82 -16.76 1.34 36.96
N PRO A 83 -16.61 1.54 38.27
CA PRO A 83 -17.47 2.46 39.01
C PRO A 83 -17.27 3.93 38.58
N PRO A 84 -18.27 4.80 38.80
CA PRO A 84 -18.12 6.24 38.59
C PRO A 84 -17.00 6.79 39.50
N GLY A 85 -16.19 7.71 38.97
CA GLY A 85 -15.06 8.31 39.70
C GLY A 85 -13.72 7.56 39.59
N HIS A 86 -13.68 6.39 38.95
CA HIS A 86 -12.42 5.68 38.72
C HIS A 86 -11.52 6.43 37.72
N ILE A 87 -10.22 6.58 38.03
CA ILE A 87 -9.25 7.36 37.22
C ILE A 87 -9.22 6.90 35.75
N GLN A 88 -9.37 5.60 35.52
CA GLN A 88 -9.31 5.04 34.17
C GLN A 88 -10.54 5.37 33.31
N ARG A 89 -11.65 5.86 33.88
CA ARG A 89 -12.86 6.20 33.12
C ARG A 89 -12.55 7.33 32.12
N GLU A 90 -11.94 8.41 32.59
CA GLU A 90 -11.56 9.53 31.72
C GLU A 90 -10.44 9.15 30.73
N GLN A 91 -9.52 8.28 31.13
CA GLN A 91 -8.49 7.75 30.23
C GLN A 91 -9.11 6.92 29.10
N LEU A 92 -10.03 6.00 29.41
CA LEU A 92 -10.77 5.21 28.43
C LEU A 92 -11.60 6.10 27.51
N ARG A 93 -12.27 7.12 28.06
CA ARG A 93 -13.04 8.09 27.27
C ARG A 93 -12.16 8.80 26.25
N ALA A 94 -10.99 9.28 26.66
CA ALA A 94 -10.03 9.93 25.76
C ALA A 94 -9.53 8.96 24.66
N LEU A 95 -9.19 7.72 25.03
CA LEU A 95 -8.72 6.71 24.08
C LEU A 95 -9.80 6.28 23.08
N MET A 96 -11.04 6.14 23.52
CA MET A 96 -12.17 5.79 22.64
C MET A 96 -12.48 6.91 21.63
N ARG A 97 -12.30 8.17 22.02
CA ARG A 97 -12.52 9.35 21.16
C ARG A 97 -11.34 9.66 20.23
N ALA A 98 -10.16 9.12 20.51
CA ALA A 98 -8.97 9.38 19.71
C ALA A 98 -9.11 8.80 18.29
N ASP A 99 -8.87 9.63 17.27
CA ASP A 99 -8.85 9.18 15.87
C ASP A 99 -7.51 8.52 15.55
N ASN A 100 -7.47 7.20 15.70
CA ASN A 100 -6.31 6.37 15.38
C ASN A 100 -6.72 5.34 14.33
N GLN A 101 -5.83 5.01 13.38
CA GLN A 101 -6.10 3.97 12.38
C GLN A 101 -6.43 2.59 12.99
N GLY A 102 -5.93 2.34 14.20
CA GLY A 102 -6.21 1.13 14.97
C GLY A 102 -7.52 1.18 15.78
N ASN A 103 -8.09 2.37 16.01
CA ASN A 103 -9.30 2.52 16.81
C ASN A 103 -10.51 2.10 15.98
N ARG A 104 -11.24 1.08 16.46
CA ARG A 104 -12.45 0.54 15.81
C ARG A 104 -13.71 1.06 16.47
N ILE A 105 -13.64 2.26 17.04
CA ILE A 105 -14.74 2.94 17.72
C ILE A 105 -15.03 4.23 16.97
N SER A 106 -16.30 4.40 16.59
CA SER A 106 -16.87 5.66 16.12
C SER A 106 -17.58 6.33 17.30
N TRP A 107 -17.38 7.64 17.42
CA TRP A 107 -17.98 8.46 18.46
C TRP A 107 -18.78 9.59 17.83
N ASP A 108 -19.96 9.86 18.37
CA ASP A 108 -20.79 11.01 18.03
C ASP A 108 -20.72 12.04 19.17
N SER A 109 -20.32 13.28 18.82
CA SER A 109 -20.19 14.37 19.78
C SER A 109 -21.51 14.96 20.23
N HIS A 110 -22.59 14.82 19.45
CA HIS A 110 -23.89 15.40 19.80
C HIS A 110 -24.60 14.54 20.85
N ASP A 111 -24.65 13.23 20.60
CA ASP A 111 -25.38 12.27 21.42
C ASP A 111 -24.51 11.62 22.53
N GLU A 112 -23.21 11.88 22.52
CA GLU A 112 -22.20 11.23 23.39
C GLU A 112 -22.24 9.69 23.34
N LYS A 113 -22.54 9.13 22.16
CA LYS A 113 -22.63 7.68 21.96
C LYS A 113 -21.46 7.14 21.19
N TYR A 114 -21.25 5.84 21.35
CA TYR A 114 -20.18 5.07 20.74
C TYR A 114 -20.74 3.90 19.94
N ARG A 115 -20.10 3.59 18.81
CA ARG A 115 -20.45 2.48 17.94
C ARG A 115 -19.20 1.81 17.38
N TYR A 116 -19.28 0.52 17.08
CA TYR A 116 -18.22 -0.16 16.34
C TYR A 116 -18.03 0.43 14.94
N LYS A 117 -16.78 0.70 14.59
CA LYS A 117 -16.32 1.14 13.27
C LYS A 117 -15.61 -0.04 12.58
N PRO A 118 -16.26 -0.69 11.60
CA PRO A 118 -15.63 -1.75 10.83
C PRO A 118 -14.40 -1.25 10.08
N LYS A 119 -13.54 -2.17 9.67
CA LYS A 119 -12.36 -1.82 8.87
C LYS A 119 -12.71 -1.16 7.54
N LEU A 120 -13.77 -1.62 6.90
CA LEU A 120 -14.38 -1.02 5.72
C LEU A 120 -15.84 -0.75 6.06
N ASP A 121 -16.29 0.51 6.01
CA ASP A 121 -17.69 0.87 6.27
C ASP A 121 -18.55 0.61 5.03
N ILE A 122 -18.56 -0.66 4.60
CA ILE A 122 -19.32 -1.17 3.45
C ILE A 122 -20.29 -2.20 4.01
N ARG A 123 -21.59 -1.94 3.86
CA ARG A 123 -22.68 -2.76 4.42
C ARG A 123 -23.62 -3.33 3.38
N ASN A 124 -23.49 -2.90 2.13
CA ASN A 124 -24.34 -3.34 1.05
C ASN A 124 -23.59 -3.41 -0.29
N PRO A 125 -24.16 -4.10 -1.30
CA PRO A 125 -23.57 -4.25 -2.62
C PRO A 125 -23.31 -2.90 -3.34
N ALA A 126 -24.23 -1.95 -3.16
CA ALA A 126 -24.16 -0.65 -3.82
C ALA A 126 -22.99 0.20 -3.30
N GLN A 127 -22.74 0.18 -1.99
CA GLN A 127 -21.61 0.82 -1.34
C GLN A 127 -20.30 0.15 -1.74
N LEU A 128 -20.30 -1.18 -1.91
CA LEU A 128 -19.12 -1.88 -2.44
C LEU A 128 -18.77 -1.39 -3.85
N LYS A 129 -19.77 -1.29 -4.74
CA LYS A 129 -19.59 -0.78 -6.10
C LYS A 129 -19.08 0.67 -6.11
N GLY A 130 -19.72 1.55 -5.33
CA GLY A 130 -19.30 2.94 -5.19
C GLY A 130 -17.87 3.07 -4.62
N HIS A 131 -17.52 2.26 -3.62
CA HIS A 131 -16.18 2.25 -3.04
C HIS A 131 -15.14 1.80 -4.08
N LEU A 132 -15.41 0.73 -4.83
CA LEU A 132 -14.52 0.22 -5.88
C LEU A 132 -14.33 1.23 -7.01
N GLN A 133 -15.37 1.99 -7.38
CA GLN A 133 -15.28 3.04 -8.40
C GLN A 133 -14.52 4.28 -7.91
N THR A 134 -14.64 4.64 -6.64
CA THR A 134 -13.95 5.79 -6.04
C THR A 134 -12.45 5.51 -5.82
N GLN A 135 -12.08 4.23 -5.74
CA GLN A 135 -10.72 3.81 -5.43
C GLN A 135 -9.76 4.18 -6.58
N LYS A 136 -8.76 5.03 -6.29
CA LYS A 136 -7.75 5.46 -7.28
C LYS A 136 -6.82 4.32 -7.72
N SER A 137 -6.60 3.35 -6.85
CA SER A 137 -5.72 2.21 -7.10
C SER A 137 -6.55 0.95 -7.24
N ALA A 138 -6.25 0.08 -8.20
CA ALA A 138 -6.95 -1.19 -8.42
C ALA A 138 -6.55 -2.29 -7.41
N MET A 139 -6.42 -1.94 -6.13
CA MET A 139 -6.16 -2.92 -5.07
C MET A 139 -7.41 -3.74 -4.77
N GLY A 140 -7.24 -5.06 -4.68
CA GLY A 140 -8.32 -5.96 -4.29
C GLY A 140 -8.68 -5.82 -2.82
N LEU A 141 -9.98 -5.88 -2.53
CA LEU A 141 -10.49 -5.87 -1.16
C LEU A 141 -10.56 -7.30 -0.61
N GLN A 142 -10.14 -7.50 0.64
CA GLN A 142 -10.24 -8.80 1.30
C GLN A 142 -11.66 -9.01 1.80
N ILE A 143 -12.25 -10.17 1.52
CA ILE A 143 -13.60 -10.52 1.97
C ILE A 143 -13.68 -10.62 3.50
N LYS A 144 -12.57 -11.00 4.15
CA LYS A 144 -12.49 -10.99 5.63
C LYS A 144 -12.72 -9.59 6.21
N ASP A 145 -12.20 -8.57 5.55
CA ASP A 145 -12.36 -7.17 5.99
C ASP A 145 -13.78 -6.66 5.72
N LEU A 146 -14.40 -7.11 4.62
CA LEU A 146 -15.80 -6.82 4.31
C LEU A 146 -16.76 -7.52 5.29
N LYS A 147 -16.46 -8.77 5.67
CA LYS A 147 -17.28 -9.57 6.60
C LYS A 147 -17.39 -8.93 7.98
N ASP A 148 -16.45 -8.05 8.34
CA ASP A 148 -16.51 -7.30 9.59
C ASP A 148 -17.64 -6.25 9.58
N GLY A 149 -17.89 -5.57 8.47
CA GLY A 149 -18.97 -4.58 8.36
C GLY A 149 -20.31 -5.18 7.92
N TRP A 150 -20.27 -6.34 7.25
CA TRP A 150 -21.39 -6.86 6.50
C TRP A 150 -21.43 -8.39 6.63
N SER A 151 -22.45 -8.94 7.29
CA SER A 151 -22.51 -10.37 7.63
C SER A 151 -22.85 -11.25 6.41
N THR A 152 -23.69 -10.78 5.50
CA THR A 152 -24.16 -11.51 4.30
C THR A 152 -23.26 -11.34 3.06
N VAL A 153 -22.04 -10.81 3.25
CA VAL A 153 -21.08 -10.51 2.17
C VAL A 153 -20.85 -11.68 1.22
N ALA A 154 -20.70 -12.90 1.76
CA ALA A 154 -20.34 -14.06 0.95
C ALA A 154 -21.43 -14.35 -0.10
N ASP A 155 -22.69 -14.41 0.33
CA ASP A 155 -23.83 -14.70 -0.54
C ASP A 155 -24.08 -13.55 -1.53
N ASP A 156 -23.94 -12.31 -1.06
CA ASP A 156 -24.19 -11.15 -1.90
C ASP A 156 -23.08 -10.94 -2.95
N ILE A 157 -21.82 -11.26 -2.63
CA ILE A 157 -20.73 -11.28 -3.61
C ILE A 157 -20.98 -12.36 -4.67
N THR A 158 -21.44 -13.56 -4.29
CA THR A 158 -21.75 -14.61 -5.27
C THR A 158 -22.83 -14.14 -6.25
N LYS A 159 -23.89 -13.47 -5.77
CA LYS A 159 -24.92 -12.87 -6.64
C LYS A 159 -24.37 -11.75 -7.53
N MET A 160 -23.41 -10.95 -7.05
CA MET A 160 -22.76 -9.90 -7.85
C MET A 160 -21.79 -10.49 -8.90
N GLU A 161 -21.14 -11.60 -8.58
CA GLU A 161 -20.27 -12.35 -9.49
C GLU A 161 -21.08 -12.97 -10.63
N GLU A 162 -22.25 -13.55 -10.34
CA GLU A 162 -23.18 -14.05 -11.36
C GLU A 162 -23.63 -12.96 -12.34
N LYS A 163 -23.76 -11.73 -11.85
CA LYS A 163 -24.08 -10.55 -12.67
C LYS A 163 -22.86 -9.94 -13.37
N ASN A 164 -21.67 -10.52 -13.19
CA ASN A 164 -20.39 -10.01 -13.67
C ASN A 164 -20.07 -8.57 -13.22
N GLU A 165 -20.64 -8.09 -12.11
CA GLU A 165 -20.33 -6.74 -11.60
C GLU A 165 -19.03 -6.70 -10.82
N VAL A 166 -18.54 -7.86 -10.39
CA VAL A 166 -17.42 -8.02 -9.47
C VAL A 166 -16.59 -9.22 -9.89
N LEU A 167 -15.26 -9.07 -9.84
CA LEU A 167 -14.31 -10.17 -10.02
C LEU A 167 -13.91 -10.73 -8.66
N VAL A 168 -13.96 -12.05 -8.52
CA VAL A 168 -13.67 -12.74 -7.27
C VAL A 168 -12.54 -13.74 -7.46
N ARG A 169 -11.50 -13.64 -6.63
CA ARG A 169 -10.46 -14.68 -6.54
C ARG A 169 -10.79 -15.61 -5.39
N ARG A 170 -10.96 -16.88 -5.72
CA ARG A 170 -11.15 -17.97 -4.76
C ARG A 170 -9.82 -18.62 -4.38
N ALA A 171 -9.76 -19.18 -3.18
CA ALA A 171 -8.69 -20.07 -2.77
C ALA A 171 -8.84 -21.45 -3.43
N LYS A 172 -7.87 -22.34 -3.21
CA LYS A 172 -7.96 -23.74 -3.65
C LYS A 172 -9.20 -24.44 -3.07
N ASP A 173 -9.61 -24.06 -1.87
CA ASP A 173 -10.78 -24.60 -1.16
C ASP A 173 -12.12 -24.00 -1.64
N GLY A 174 -12.12 -23.20 -2.71
CA GLY A 174 -13.32 -22.55 -3.26
C GLY A 174 -13.80 -21.31 -2.48
N VAL A 175 -13.25 -21.04 -1.30
CA VAL A 175 -13.62 -19.87 -0.49
C VAL A 175 -13.19 -18.57 -1.17
N PRO A 176 -14.11 -17.60 -1.36
CA PRO A 176 -13.76 -16.33 -1.97
C PRO A 176 -12.88 -15.51 -1.02
N LYS A 177 -11.74 -15.01 -1.51
CA LYS A 177 -10.73 -14.29 -0.71
C LYS A 177 -10.69 -12.81 -1.02
N THR A 178 -10.58 -12.45 -2.30
CA THR A 178 -10.38 -11.06 -2.73
C THR A 178 -11.32 -10.67 -3.85
N VAL A 179 -11.67 -9.40 -3.84
CA VAL A 179 -12.74 -8.81 -4.64
C VAL A 179 -12.21 -7.59 -5.39
N TRP A 180 -12.56 -7.47 -6.66
CA TRP A 180 -12.29 -6.30 -7.50
C TRP A 180 -13.54 -5.86 -8.23
N GLY A 181 -13.60 -4.57 -8.57
CA GLY A 181 -14.65 -4.07 -9.46
C GLY A 181 -14.48 -4.69 -10.85
N ASN A 182 -15.60 -5.07 -11.46
CA ASN A 182 -15.64 -5.46 -12.85
C ASN A 182 -16.46 -4.44 -13.65
N ASP A 183 -16.10 -4.28 -14.92
CA ASP A 183 -16.94 -3.59 -15.89
C ASP A 183 -17.53 -4.62 -16.85
N PRO A 184 -18.84 -4.90 -16.79
CA PRO A 184 -19.50 -5.84 -17.70
C PRO A 184 -19.36 -5.45 -19.18
N SER A 185 -19.19 -4.16 -19.49
CA SER A 185 -19.09 -3.68 -20.88
C SER A 185 -17.80 -4.13 -21.57
N LEU A 186 -16.77 -4.47 -20.79
CA LEU A 186 -15.48 -4.95 -21.28
C LEU A 186 -15.41 -6.48 -21.34
N MET A 187 -16.47 -7.18 -20.93
CA MET A 187 -16.53 -8.64 -20.99
C MET A 187 -16.98 -9.12 -22.37
N LEU A 188 -16.02 -9.59 -23.15
CA LEU A 188 -16.26 -10.20 -24.45
C LEU A 188 -16.32 -11.72 -24.29
N PRO A 189 -17.48 -12.37 -24.51
CA PRO A 189 -17.57 -13.82 -24.49
C PRO A 189 -16.75 -14.39 -25.64
N MET A 190 -15.85 -15.33 -25.33
CA MET A 190 -15.01 -16.02 -26.30
C MET A 190 -15.46 -17.47 -26.42
N ASP A 191 -15.41 -18.03 -27.63
CA ASP A 191 -15.64 -19.45 -27.85
C ASP A 191 -14.61 -20.30 -27.06
N PRO A 192 -15.04 -21.29 -26.26
CA PRO A 192 -14.14 -22.17 -25.53
C PRO A 192 -13.14 -22.92 -26.42
N ALA A 193 -13.50 -23.27 -27.67
CA ALA A 193 -12.57 -23.94 -28.58
C ALA A 193 -11.46 -22.98 -29.05
N PHE A 194 -11.81 -21.73 -29.35
CA PHE A 194 -10.84 -20.68 -29.62
C PHE A 194 -9.92 -20.44 -28.42
N ALA A 195 -10.46 -20.31 -27.21
CA ALA A 195 -9.67 -20.07 -26.00
C ALA A 195 -8.63 -21.18 -25.77
N LYS A 196 -9.01 -22.46 -25.96
CA LYS A 196 -8.09 -23.59 -25.88
C LYS A 196 -6.97 -23.51 -26.93
N THR A 197 -7.34 -23.17 -28.16
CA THR A 197 -6.36 -23.00 -29.25
C THR A 197 -5.39 -21.87 -28.93
N TRP A 198 -5.90 -20.73 -28.45
CA TRP A 198 -5.08 -19.59 -28.03
C TRP A 198 -4.06 -19.97 -26.94
N HIS A 199 -4.49 -20.69 -25.91
CA HIS A 199 -3.60 -21.15 -24.84
C HIS A 199 -2.60 -22.23 -25.27
N SER A 200 -2.87 -22.96 -26.36
CA SER A 200 -1.94 -23.96 -26.90
C SER A 200 -0.78 -23.36 -27.70
N VAL A 201 -0.89 -22.09 -28.12
CA VAL A 201 0.16 -21.41 -28.87
C VAL A 201 1.36 -21.17 -27.95
N HIS A 202 2.47 -21.86 -28.20
CA HIS A 202 3.71 -21.67 -27.46
C HIS A 202 4.38 -20.35 -27.89
N VAL A 203 4.56 -19.43 -26.94
CA VAL A 203 5.33 -18.20 -27.16
C VAL A 203 6.79 -18.49 -26.81
N PRO A 204 7.76 -18.28 -27.71
CA PRO A 204 9.18 -18.43 -27.41
C PRO A 204 9.59 -17.59 -26.20
N GLU A 205 10.41 -18.16 -25.30
CA GLU A 205 10.92 -17.44 -24.12
C GLU A 205 11.95 -16.38 -24.50
N ASP A 206 12.74 -16.62 -25.54
CA ASP A 206 13.73 -15.67 -26.04
C ASP A 206 13.03 -14.56 -26.87
N PRO A 207 13.07 -13.28 -26.41
CA PRO A 207 12.46 -12.18 -27.14
C PRO A 207 13.07 -11.95 -28.53
N GLU A 208 14.35 -12.29 -28.75
CA GLU A 208 15.00 -12.12 -30.07
C GLU A 208 14.52 -13.17 -31.07
N GLU A 209 14.26 -14.39 -30.62
CA GLU A 209 13.66 -15.44 -31.43
C GLU A 209 12.23 -15.08 -31.83
N LEU A 210 11.42 -14.61 -30.87
CA LEU A 210 10.07 -14.10 -31.13
C LEU A 210 10.11 -12.96 -32.16
N ARG A 211 11.04 -12.01 -32.03
CA ARG A 211 11.20 -10.91 -32.99
C ARG A 211 11.56 -11.39 -34.40
N LYS A 212 12.49 -12.34 -34.53
CA LYS A 212 12.86 -12.93 -35.82
C LYS A 212 11.68 -13.65 -36.48
N LEU A 213 10.92 -14.43 -35.72
CA LEU A 213 9.72 -15.13 -36.19
C LEU A 213 8.64 -14.15 -36.66
N LEU A 214 8.39 -13.07 -35.91
CA LEU A 214 7.44 -12.03 -36.33
C LEU A 214 7.88 -11.34 -37.63
N LEU A 215 9.17 -11.00 -37.77
CA LEU A 215 9.72 -10.40 -38.99
C LEU A 215 9.65 -11.36 -40.19
N ALA A 216 9.94 -12.65 -39.99
CA ALA A 216 9.79 -13.67 -41.01
C ALA A 216 8.33 -13.80 -41.51
N ASN A 217 7.37 -13.61 -40.61
CA ASN A 217 5.93 -13.58 -40.91
C ASN A 217 5.42 -12.20 -41.36
N LYS A 218 6.32 -11.26 -41.69
CA LYS A 218 5.99 -9.90 -42.17
C LYS A 218 5.19 -9.05 -41.16
N LEU A 219 5.21 -9.41 -39.88
CA LEU A 219 4.63 -8.62 -38.79
C LEU A 219 5.70 -7.70 -38.23
N THR A 220 5.64 -6.42 -38.58
CA THR A 220 6.54 -5.39 -38.05
C THR A 220 5.92 -4.73 -36.82
N ALA A 221 6.71 -4.51 -35.77
CA ALA A 221 6.24 -3.81 -34.58
C ALA A 221 5.83 -2.37 -34.94
N ALA A 222 4.58 -2.00 -34.66
CA ALA A 222 4.05 -0.66 -34.92
C ALA A 222 4.81 0.45 -34.16
N THR A 223 5.52 0.08 -33.10
CA THR A 223 6.28 0.98 -32.21
C THR A 223 7.72 1.25 -32.68
N GLN A 224 8.11 0.84 -33.90
CA GLN A 224 9.37 1.34 -34.45
C GLN A 224 9.25 2.86 -34.56
N ALA A 225 9.85 3.56 -33.60
CA ALA A 225 10.01 5.01 -33.66
C ALA A 225 10.57 5.30 -35.04
N LYS A 226 9.80 6.00 -35.88
CA LYS A 226 10.32 6.53 -37.13
C LYS A 226 11.56 7.30 -36.74
N VAL A 227 12.74 6.74 -37.02
CA VAL A 227 13.98 7.49 -36.95
C VAL A 227 13.80 8.51 -38.06
N ILE A 228 13.37 9.71 -37.67
CA ILE A 228 13.39 10.88 -38.54
C ILE A 228 14.88 11.12 -38.75
N VAL A 229 15.45 10.51 -39.78
CA VAL A 229 16.79 10.85 -40.24
C VAL A 229 16.68 12.30 -40.69
N ALA A 230 17.14 13.22 -39.84
CA ALA A 230 17.21 14.62 -40.19
C ALA A 230 17.99 14.72 -41.50
N ALA A 231 17.33 15.22 -42.55
CA ALA A 231 17.97 15.43 -43.83
C ALA A 231 19.25 16.25 -43.59
N PRO A 232 20.40 15.90 -44.21
CA PRO A 232 21.65 16.59 -43.97
C PRO A 232 21.43 18.07 -44.31
N SER A 233 21.48 18.93 -43.30
CA SER A 233 21.34 20.36 -43.50
C SER A 233 22.54 20.81 -44.32
N GLY A 234 22.36 20.98 -45.62
CA GLY A 234 23.37 21.58 -46.48
C GLY A 234 23.72 22.94 -45.91
N ARG A 235 24.94 23.10 -45.39
CA ARG A 235 25.50 24.40 -45.01
C ARG A 235 25.42 25.30 -46.26
N LYS A 236 24.43 26.20 -46.31
CA LYS A 236 24.39 27.26 -47.33
C LYS A 236 25.67 28.10 -47.16
N LYS A 237 26.59 28.01 -48.12
CA LYS A 237 27.76 28.91 -48.19
C LYS A 237 27.24 30.35 -48.23
N LYS A 238 27.64 31.16 -47.25
CA LYS A 238 27.34 32.60 -47.23
C LYS A 238 28.00 33.23 -48.47
N GLY A 239 27.20 33.88 -49.32
CA GLY A 239 27.70 34.60 -50.49
C GLY A 239 28.62 35.78 -50.10
N PRO A 240 29.51 36.24 -51.00
CA PRO A 240 30.46 37.30 -50.70
C PRO A 240 29.71 38.61 -50.38
N ARG A 241 30.00 39.22 -49.23
CA ARG A 241 29.44 40.52 -48.84
C ARG A 241 30.11 41.61 -49.69
N ARG A 242 29.47 42.05 -50.78
CA ARG A 242 29.89 43.25 -51.52
C ARG A 242 29.51 44.49 -50.71
N GLY A 243 30.50 45.35 -50.45
CA GLY A 243 30.32 46.75 -50.04
C GLY A 243 30.06 46.98 -48.55
N GLY A 244 31.09 47.43 -47.82
CA GLY A 244 30.90 48.09 -46.53
C GLY A 244 30.10 49.39 -46.70
N LYS A 245 29.28 49.74 -45.71
CA LYS A 245 28.36 50.89 -45.73
C LYS A 245 29.08 52.18 -46.15
N GLN A 246 28.77 52.67 -47.34
CA GLN A 246 29.25 53.95 -47.86
C GLN A 246 28.27 55.04 -47.41
N THR A 247 28.71 55.93 -46.54
CA THR A 247 27.85 56.93 -45.86
C THR A 247 27.75 58.26 -46.62
N ASN A 248 28.35 58.39 -47.81
CA ASN A 248 28.29 59.60 -48.63
C ASN A 248 27.87 59.29 -50.07
N THR A 249 26.57 59.48 -50.36
CA THR A 249 25.90 59.10 -51.61
C THR A 249 26.38 59.88 -52.85
N HIS A 250 26.90 61.10 -52.67
CA HIS A 250 27.34 61.97 -53.77
C HIS A 250 28.67 61.54 -54.41
N MET A 251 29.45 60.68 -53.75
CA MET A 251 30.74 60.20 -54.27
C MET A 251 30.63 58.94 -55.14
N ILE A 252 29.43 58.37 -55.28
CA ILE A 252 29.17 57.08 -55.97
C ILE A 252 29.54 57.12 -57.46
N GLY A 253 29.51 58.30 -58.10
CA GLY A 253 29.85 58.46 -59.53
C GLY A 253 31.27 58.90 -59.84
N ILE A 254 32.06 59.31 -58.84
CA ILE A 254 33.44 59.83 -59.03
C ILE A 254 34.48 58.78 -58.65
N LEU A 255 34.17 57.93 -57.66
CA LEU A 255 35.07 56.87 -57.21
C LEU A 255 35.01 55.69 -58.19
N LYS A 256 35.95 55.65 -59.15
CA LYS A 256 36.15 54.48 -60.01
C LYS A 256 36.66 53.30 -59.17
N ASP A 257 35.95 52.18 -59.22
CA ASP A 257 36.27 50.95 -58.51
C ASP A 257 37.42 50.20 -59.20
N PHE A 258 38.58 50.15 -58.54
CA PHE A 258 39.77 49.42 -59.01
C PHE A 258 39.96 48.08 -58.27
N SER A 259 38.94 47.56 -57.59
CA SER A 259 39.01 46.29 -56.86
C SER A 259 39.35 45.06 -57.71
N GLY A 260 39.23 45.17 -59.04
CA GLY A 260 39.66 44.17 -60.02
C GLY A 260 41.08 44.35 -60.58
N MET A 261 41.86 45.35 -60.14
CA MET A 261 43.19 45.66 -60.70
C MET A 261 44.39 45.21 -59.82
N ARG A 262 44.18 44.28 -58.89
CA ARG A 262 45.30 43.57 -58.26
C ARG A 262 45.80 42.46 -59.19
N LYS A 263 46.99 42.67 -59.76
CA LYS A 263 47.89 41.58 -60.14
C LYS A 263 48.56 41.03 -58.88
#